data_AF-A0A5Q2NPU9-F1
#
_entry.id   AF-A0A5Q2NPU9-F1
#
_cell.length_a   1.000
_cell.length_b   1.000
_cell.length_c   1.000
_cell.angle_alpha   90.00
_cell.angle_beta   90.00
_cell.angle_gamma   90.00
#
_symmetry.space_group_name_H-M   'P 1'
#
loop_
_entity.id
_entity.type
_entity.pdbx_description
1 polymer ?
#
loop_
_entity_poly.entity_id
_entity_poly.type
_entity_poly.pdbx_seq_one_letter_code
_entity_poly.pdbx_strand_id
1 'polypeptide(L)' 'MPAAVGFVNIVSIGSSGVVQFGDTVQISPSSTSKTYAGSGSFLTGGLTNANNGLSATNTLDPDLQDNSSNQVASGANII' A
#
# COMPACT_ATOMS: atom_id res chain seq x y z
N MET A 1 6.43 28.57 3.72
CA MET A 1 7.81 29.08 3.53
C MET A 1 8.29 28.67 2.15
N PRO A 2 9.19 29.42 1.51
CA PRO A 2 9.77 29.02 0.22
C PRO A 2 10.60 27.73 0.35
N ALA A 3 10.38 26.79 -0.57
CA ALA A 3 11.20 25.59 -0.69
C ALA A 3 12.13 25.75 -1.89
N ALA A 4 13.44 25.81 -1.65
CA ALA A 4 14.44 25.75 -2.70
C ALA A 4 15.01 24.32 -2.75
N VAL A 5 14.73 23.61 -3.84
CA VAL A 5 15.15 22.23 -4.04
C VAL A 5 16.16 22.19 -5.19
N GLY A 6 17.32 21.58 -4.95
CA GLY A 6 18.35 21.37 -5.97
C GLY A 6 18.02 20.18 -6.89
N PHE A 7 19.02 19.55 -7.48
CA PHE A 7 18.81 18.33 -8.26
C PHE A 7 18.40 17.17 -7.34
N VAL A 8 17.25 16.56 -7.61
CA VAL A 8 16.76 15.39 -6.88
C VAL A 8 16.45 14.28 -7.86
N ASN A 9 16.94 13.07 -7.57
CA ASN A 9 16.59 11.87 -8.31
C ASN A 9 15.78 10.94 -7.39
N ILE A 10 14.51 10.71 -7.73
CA ILE A 10 13.62 9.82 -7.00
C ILE A 10 13.47 8.56 -7.82
N VAL A 11 14.07 7.46 -7.35
CA VAL A 11 14.13 6.20 -8.09
C VAL A 11 12.83 5.41 -7.99
N SER A 12 12.14 5.47 -6.83
CA SER A 12 10.80 4.90 -6.67
C SER A 12 10.16 5.44 -5.39
N ILE A 13 8.84 5.53 -5.41
CA ILE A 13 8.00 5.83 -4.25
C ILE A 13 7.03 4.66 -4.10
N GLY A 14 7.03 4.02 -2.93
CA GLY A 14 6.15 2.88 -2.63
C GLY A 14 4.70 3.30 -2.36
N SER A 15 3.86 2.32 -2.01
CA SER A 15 2.47 2.59 -1.61
C SER A 15 2.43 3.53 -0.39
N SER A 16 1.53 4.51 -0.39
CA SER A 16 1.47 5.60 0.60
C SER A 16 2.71 6.51 0.68
N GLY A 17 3.63 6.45 -0.28
CA GLY A 17 4.78 7.35 -0.27
C GLY A 17 4.42 8.75 -0.76
N VAL A 18 4.82 9.78 -0.01
CA VAL A 18 4.67 11.18 -0.40
C VAL A 18 6.03 11.85 -0.32
N VAL A 19 6.45 12.48 -1.43
CA VAL A 19 7.65 13.31 -1.46
C VAL A 19 7.21 14.75 -1.53
N GLN A 20 7.36 15.45 -0.41
CA GLN A 20 6.95 16.83 -0.27
C GLN A 20 8.15 17.71 0.05
N PHE A 21 8.31 18.76 -0.74
CA PHE A 21 9.28 19.82 -0.45
C PHE A 21 8.53 21.11 -0.11
N GLY A 22 8.98 21.80 0.93
CA GLY A 22 8.27 22.96 1.51
C GLY A 22 7.28 22.59 2.59
N ASP A 23 6.47 23.57 2.98
CA ASP A 23 5.58 23.43 4.13
C ASP A 23 4.33 22.64 3.75
N THR A 24 3.93 21.71 4.61
CA THR A 24 2.63 21.05 4.56
C THR A 24 1.93 21.07 5.89
N VAL A 25 0.64 21.39 5.85
CA VAL A 25 -0.21 21.47 7.04
C VAL A 25 -0.70 20.08 7.46
N GLN A 26 -1.04 19.21 6.50
CA GLN A 26 -1.38 17.82 6.81
C GLN A 26 -1.17 16.95 5.57
N ILE A 27 -0.52 15.80 5.75
CA ILE A 27 -0.43 14.73 4.75
C ILE A 27 -0.90 13.44 5.43
N SER A 28 -1.91 12.79 4.88
CA SER A 28 -2.49 11.55 5.43
C SER A 28 -2.52 10.47 4.35
N PRO A 29 -1.36 9.88 4.00
CA PRO A 29 -1.32 8.85 2.97
C PRO A 29 -1.84 7.53 3.55
N SER A 30 -2.96 7.06 3.02
CA SER A 30 -3.54 5.75 3.37
C SER A 30 -3.26 4.75 2.25
N SER A 31 -2.74 3.58 2.61
CA SER A 31 -2.54 2.48 1.70
C SER A 31 -2.99 1.21 2.38
N THR A 32 -3.91 0.53 1.71
CA THR A 32 -4.31 -0.83 2.02
C THR A 32 -3.87 -1.71 0.86
N SER A 33 -3.35 -2.88 1.17
CA SER A 33 -3.02 -3.88 0.15
C SER A 33 -3.39 -5.25 0.68
N LYS A 34 -4.23 -5.95 -0.06
CA LYS A 34 -4.68 -7.31 0.27
C LYS A 34 -4.25 -8.19 -0.88
N THR A 35 -3.30 -9.07 -0.61
CA THR A 35 -2.64 -9.83 -1.66
C THR A 35 -2.66 -11.30 -1.33
N TYR A 36 -3.22 -12.08 -2.25
CA TYR A 36 -3.29 -13.52 -2.19
C TYR A 36 -2.40 -14.08 -3.28
N ALA A 37 -1.48 -14.96 -2.92
CA ALA A 37 -0.47 -15.48 -3.82
C ALA A 37 -0.44 -17.00 -3.77
N GLY A 38 -0.52 -17.62 -4.95
CA GLY A 38 -0.42 -19.07 -5.13
C GLY A 38 1.01 -19.54 -5.31
N SER A 39 1.19 -20.83 -5.61
CA SER A 39 2.52 -21.37 -5.87
C SER A 39 3.19 -20.65 -7.06
N GLY A 40 4.47 -20.30 -6.91
CA GLY A 40 5.26 -19.53 -7.89
C GLY A 40 4.94 -18.04 -8.00
N SER A 41 4.16 -17.46 -7.08
CA SER A 41 3.85 -16.03 -7.07
C SER A 41 4.98 -15.18 -6.47
N PHE A 42 4.99 -13.87 -6.77
CA PHE A 42 5.98 -12.86 -6.33
C PHE A 42 7.45 -13.13 -6.65
N LEU A 43 7.73 -13.89 -7.71
CA LEU A 43 9.09 -14.09 -8.19
C LEU A 43 9.58 -12.87 -8.98
N THR A 44 10.28 -11.96 -8.30
CA THR A 44 10.87 -10.77 -8.91
C THR A 44 12.34 -11.02 -9.24
N GLY A 45 12.66 -11.30 -10.51
CA GLY A 45 14.02 -11.53 -11.03
C GLY A 45 14.02 -12.23 -12.39
N GLY A 46 15.13 -12.15 -13.15
CA GLY A 46 15.21 -12.65 -14.55
C GLY A 46 15.51 -14.14 -14.74
N LEU A 47 15.80 -14.89 -13.67
CA LEU A 47 16.14 -16.33 -13.69
C LEU A 47 15.37 -17.10 -12.61
N THR A 48 14.09 -16.82 -12.46
CA THR A 48 13.24 -17.46 -11.45
C THR A 48 12.57 -18.70 -12.04
N ASN A 49 12.88 -19.88 -11.48
CA ASN A 49 12.24 -21.15 -11.85
C ASN A 49 11.27 -21.57 -10.74
N ALA A 50 9.98 -21.61 -11.05
CA ALA A 50 8.93 -22.07 -10.16
C ALA A 50 8.46 -23.48 -10.53
N ASN A 51 9.00 -24.51 -9.86
CA ASN A 51 8.53 -25.90 -10.03
C ASN A 51 7.32 -26.15 -9.13
N ASN A 52 6.14 -25.75 -9.60
CA ASN A 52 4.89 -25.90 -8.86
C ASN A 52 4.15 -27.18 -9.25
N GLY A 53 3.69 -27.94 -8.25
CA GLY A 53 2.91 -29.18 -8.46
C GLY A 53 1.39 -28.93 -8.47
N LEU A 54 0.79 -28.73 -7.29
CA LEU A 54 -0.62 -28.39 -7.10
C LEU A 54 -0.70 -27.08 -6.30
N SER A 55 -1.61 -26.18 -6.64
CA SER A 55 -1.85 -24.92 -5.91
C SER A 55 -3.32 -24.77 -5.55
N ALA A 56 -3.60 -24.41 -4.30
CA ALA A 56 -4.91 -23.98 -3.85
C ALA A 56 -4.75 -22.66 -3.08
N THR A 57 -4.97 -21.54 -3.74
CA THR A 57 -4.98 -20.21 -3.10
C THR A 57 -6.38 -19.97 -2.56
N ASN A 58 -6.69 -20.52 -1.38
CA ASN A 58 -8.02 -20.42 -0.82
C ASN A 58 -8.18 -19.11 -0.02
N THR A 59 -8.77 -18.12 -0.66
CA THR A 59 -9.03 -16.77 -0.13
C THR A 59 -10.42 -16.69 0.50
N LEU A 60 -10.75 -17.58 1.43
CA LEU A 60 -12.03 -17.50 2.15
C LEU A 60 -11.92 -16.41 3.21
N ASP A 61 -12.49 -15.25 2.91
CA ASP A 61 -12.54 -14.08 3.78
C ASP A 61 -14.00 -13.81 4.22
N PRO A 62 -14.45 -14.35 5.36
CA PRO A 62 -15.82 -14.17 5.84
C PRO A 62 -16.00 -12.96 6.76
N ASP A 63 -15.23 -11.89 6.56
CA ASP A 63 -15.52 -10.57 7.16
C ASP A 63 -16.07 -9.57 6.11
N LEU A 64 -16.84 -8.57 6.57
CA LEU A 64 -17.48 -7.58 5.68
C LEU A 64 -16.56 -6.38 5.36
N GLN A 65 -15.44 -6.23 6.08
CA GLN A 65 -14.71 -4.96 6.11
C GLN A 65 -13.20 -5.17 6.22
N ASP A 66 -12.59 -5.24 5.04
CA ASP A 66 -11.16 -5.54 4.84
C ASP A 66 -10.23 -4.31 4.94
N ASN A 67 -10.81 -3.11 5.12
CA ASN A 67 -10.08 -1.86 5.19
C ASN A 67 -10.83 -0.78 6.00
N SER A 68 -10.17 -0.20 7.01
CA SER A 68 -10.67 0.91 7.82
C SER A 68 -9.97 2.23 7.48
N SER A 69 -10.07 2.68 6.23
CA SER A 69 -10.02 4.13 5.95
C SER A 69 -11.43 4.73 6.15
N ASN A 70 -12.10 4.37 7.24
CA ASN A 70 -13.28 5.08 7.68
C ASN A 70 -12.76 6.39 8.27
N GLN A 71 -13.01 7.50 7.59
CA GLN A 71 -12.74 8.84 8.09
C GLN A 71 -13.62 9.08 9.33
N VAL A 72 -13.23 8.55 10.50
CA VAL A 72 -13.80 8.96 11.78
C VAL A 72 -13.13 10.28 12.19
N ALA A 73 -13.31 11.28 11.32
CA ALA A 73 -13.19 12.68 11.65
C ALA A 73 -14.60 13.27 11.62
N SER A 74 -15.46 12.77 12.50
CA SER A 74 -16.62 13.53 12.95
C SER A 74 -17.01 12.99 14.31
N GLY A 75 -16.97 13.85 15.33
CA GLY A 75 -17.58 13.59 16.62
C GLY A 75 -19.09 13.46 16.48
N ALA A 76 -19.56 12.36 15.89
CA ALA A 76 -20.94 11.95 15.86
C ALA A 76 -21.09 10.75 16.79
N ASN A 77 -21.49 11.09 18.01
CA ASN A 77 -22.04 10.24 19.05
C ASN A 77 -22.85 9.05 18.50
N ILE A 78 -22.44 7.83 18.82
CA ILE A 78 -23.32 6.66 18.79
C ILE A 78 -23.57 6.30 20.25
N ILE A 79 -24.82 6.47 20.68
CA ILE A 79 -25.33 6.07 21.98
C ILE A 79 -25.16 4.57 22.16
#